data_AF-A0A356FCP9-F1
#
_entry.id   AF-A0A356FCP9-F1
#
_cell.length_a   1.000
_cell.length_b   1.000
_cell.length_c   1.000
_cell.angle_alpha   90.00
_cell.angle_beta   90.00
_cell.angle_gamma   90.00
#
_symmetry.space_group_name_H-M   'P 1'
#
loop_
_entity.id
_entity.type
_entity.pdbx_description
1 polymer ?
#
loop_
_entity_poly.entity_id
_entity_poly.type
_entity_poly.pdbx_seq_one_letter_code
_entity_poly.pdbx_strand_id
1 'polypeptide(L)'
;MSIVGVTGEPATKIEPFIKDKGINYLIAIGGAPGYQTRGIPHAWLVDTKGSIVWEGHPASLKDQQIEVLVKDYRPWPTLKLGGDLKKASAYVNRGRLGDGIKELAKYLKKPKDDTVAADAEKALKRIEAFGATNLAEAEAAITKGDFDEAITAFKVLEKSFKGHDLGDKGKARLKELGKDKTTKLEIAAAEIYIMAQKYADIGENRHAMAYLKKITRVKKYADTKMKAKADKLYEDVSTRP
;
A
#
# COMPACT_ATOMS: atom_id res chain seq x y z
N MET A 1 -3.21 12.48 3.16
CA MET A 1 -2.17 12.81 4.15
C MET A 1 -2.84 12.90 5.50
N SER A 2 -2.36 12.14 6.47
CA SER A 2 -2.85 12.19 7.85
C SER A 2 -1.73 12.72 8.72
N ILE A 3 -2.01 13.69 9.58
CA ILE A 3 -1.06 14.15 10.60
C ILE A 3 -1.38 13.38 11.88
N VAL A 4 -0.35 12.78 12.47
CA VAL A 4 -0.45 12.12 13.77
C VAL A 4 0.58 12.76 14.70
N GLY A 5 0.12 13.43 15.74
CA GLY A 5 0.98 13.85 16.84
C GLY A 5 1.27 12.67 17.75
N VAL A 6 2.49 12.54 18.27
CA VAL A 6 2.83 11.52 19.26
C VAL A 6 3.39 12.20 20.50
N THR A 7 2.88 11.83 21.68
CA THR A 7 3.30 12.44 22.94
C THR A 7 3.44 11.40 24.04
N GLY A 8 4.51 11.53 24.83
CA GLY A 8 4.72 10.74 26.05
C GLY A 8 3.91 11.26 27.26
N GLU A 9 3.18 12.36 27.10
CA GLU A 9 2.35 12.91 28.17
C GLU A 9 1.02 12.15 28.34
N PRO A 10 0.52 11.99 29.58
CA PRO A 10 -0.74 11.32 29.83
C PRO A 10 -1.93 12.10 29.27
N ALA A 11 -3.03 11.39 28.98
CA ALA A 11 -4.27 11.96 28.43
C ALA A 11 -4.80 13.15 29.26
N THR A 12 -4.66 13.08 30.58
CA THR A 12 -5.10 14.13 31.51
C THR A 12 -4.41 15.48 31.29
N LYS A 13 -3.22 15.52 30.70
CA LYS A 13 -2.53 16.76 30.30
C LYS A 13 -2.86 17.19 28.87
N ILE A 14 -3.03 16.23 27.98
CA ILE A 14 -3.15 16.46 26.55
C ILE A 14 -4.58 16.84 26.13
N GLU A 15 -5.61 16.25 26.73
CA GLU A 15 -7.00 16.58 26.38
C GLU A 15 -7.36 18.07 26.59
N PRO A 16 -6.99 18.72 27.72
CA PRO A 16 -7.18 20.16 27.87
C PRO A 16 -6.39 20.98 26.84
N PHE A 17 -5.15 20.57 26.54
CA PHE A 17 -4.29 21.24 25.57
C PHE A 17 -4.86 21.17 24.14
N ILE A 18 -5.38 20.02 23.73
CA ILE A 18 -6.07 19.83 22.45
C ILE A 18 -7.24 20.79 22.34
N LYS A 19 -8.05 20.89 23.40
CA LYS A 19 -9.22 21.78 23.44
C LYS A 19 -8.83 23.25 23.39
N ASP A 20 -7.80 23.66 24.14
CA ASP A 20 -7.30 25.04 24.17
C ASP A 20 -6.70 25.47 22.83
N LYS A 21 -5.92 24.59 22.19
CA LYS A 21 -5.22 24.89 20.94
C LYS A 21 -6.03 24.56 19.68
N GLY A 22 -7.24 24.04 19.82
CA GLY A 22 -8.09 23.68 18.67
C GLY A 22 -7.47 22.63 17.75
N ILE A 23 -6.70 21.69 18.32
CA ILE A 23 -6.01 20.66 17.54
C ILE A 23 -7.04 19.68 16.96
N ASN A 24 -7.00 19.48 15.65
CA ASN A 24 -7.98 18.68 14.90
C ASN A 24 -7.39 17.45 14.19
N TYR A 25 -6.12 17.13 14.45
CA TYR A 25 -5.44 15.94 13.95
C TYR A 25 -5.33 14.87 15.04
N LEU A 26 -5.04 13.63 14.64
CA LEU A 26 -4.96 12.51 15.58
C LEU A 26 -3.74 12.69 16.49
N ILE A 27 -3.91 12.44 17.80
CA ILE A 27 -2.79 12.41 18.75
C ILE A 27 -2.74 11.01 19.39
N ALA A 28 -1.59 10.35 19.25
CA ALA A 28 -1.27 9.12 19.94
C ALA A 28 -0.52 9.42 21.24
N ILE A 29 -0.95 8.77 22.32
CA ILE A 29 -0.30 8.86 23.64
C ILE A 29 0.56 7.62 23.84
N GLY A 30 1.85 7.82 24.09
CA GLY A 30 2.85 6.76 24.25
C GLY A 30 4.25 7.21 23.85
N GLY A 31 5.21 6.30 23.95
CA GLY A 31 6.54 6.51 23.36
C GLY A 31 6.52 6.19 21.86
N ALA A 32 7.48 6.73 21.12
CA ALA A 32 7.79 6.32 19.76
C ALA A 32 9.20 5.68 19.71
N PRO A 33 9.37 4.42 20.16
CA PRO A 33 10.64 3.72 20.03
C PRO A 33 11.11 3.74 18.57
N GLY A 34 12.32 4.21 18.32
CA GLY A 34 12.87 4.41 16.96
C GLY A 34 12.70 5.81 16.37
N TYR A 35 11.91 6.68 17.01
CA TYR A 35 11.71 8.07 16.62
C TYR A 35 12.31 8.99 17.70
N GLN A 36 13.64 8.93 17.85
CA GLN A 36 14.37 9.75 18.82
C GLN A 36 14.72 11.11 18.21
N THR A 37 14.42 12.20 18.92
CA THR A 37 14.72 13.56 18.46
C THR A 37 15.78 14.22 19.32
N ARG A 38 16.60 15.07 18.69
CA ARG A 38 17.44 16.04 19.39
C ARG A 38 16.99 17.44 18.95
N GLY A 39 16.06 18.02 19.70
CA GLY A 39 15.50 19.35 19.44
C GLY A 39 14.00 19.33 19.15
N ILE A 40 13.29 20.35 19.62
CA ILE A 40 11.85 20.56 19.46
C ILE A 40 11.64 21.94 18.83
N PRO A 41 10.71 22.12 17.88
CA PRO A 41 9.82 21.10 17.31
C PRO A 41 10.53 20.20 16.28
N HIS A 42 10.08 18.95 16.18
CA HIS A 42 10.60 17.95 15.27
C HIS A 42 9.45 17.19 14.62
N ALA A 43 9.62 16.80 13.36
CA ALA A 43 8.67 15.97 12.63
C ALA A 43 9.41 14.91 11.82
N TRP A 44 8.69 13.82 11.55
CA TRP A 44 9.10 12.79 10.60
C TRP A 44 8.08 12.70 9.49
N LEU A 45 8.56 12.49 8.28
CA LEU A 45 7.72 12.11 7.15
C LEU A 45 7.89 10.61 6.94
N VAL A 46 6.77 9.89 7.04
CA VAL A 46 6.72 8.45 6.84
C VAL A 46 5.99 8.19 5.52
N ASP A 47 6.59 7.39 4.65
CA ASP A 47 6.01 7.03 3.38
C ASP A 47 4.90 5.96 3.52
N THR A 48 4.32 5.60 2.38
CA THR A 48 3.23 4.61 2.31
C THR A 48 3.66 3.19 2.63
N LYS A 49 4.97 2.93 2.67
CA LYS A 49 5.60 1.66 3.05
C LYS A 49 6.03 1.66 4.53
N GLY A 50 5.74 2.73 5.28
CA GLY A 50 6.11 2.87 6.68
C GLY A 50 7.57 3.27 6.90
N SER A 51 8.30 3.67 5.86
CA SER A 51 9.70 4.10 5.95
C SER A 51 9.78 5.60 6.25
N ILE A 52 10.71 6.00 7.13
CA ILE A 52 11.04 7.41 7.35
C ILE A 52 11.78 7.92 6.12
N VAL A 53 11.20 8.90 5.44
CA VAL A 53 11.76 9.51 4.21
C VAL A 53 12.26 10.93 4.44
N TRP A 54 11.96 11.52 5.60
CA TRP A 54 12.50 12.80 6.04
C TRP A 54 12.34 12.95 7.56
N GLU A 55 13.27 13.68 8.19
CA GLU A 55 13.16 14.12 9.58
C GLU A 55 13.77 15.52 9.78
N GLY A 56 13.27 16.27 10.76
CA GLY A 56 13.82 17.58 11.09
C GLY A 56 12.80 18.56 11.64
N HIS A 57 13.17 19.84 11.64
CA HIS A 57 12.28 20.90 12.08
C HIS A 57 11.10 21.05 11.10
N PRO A 58 9.83 21.03 11.55
CA PRO A 58 8.67 21.04 10.64
C PRO A 58 8.66 22.18 9.61
N ALA A 59 9.14 23.36 10.01
CA ALA A 59 9.22 24.52 9.12
C ALA A 59 10.23 24.39 7.95
N SER A 60 11.14 23.40 7.98
CA SER A 60 12.08 23.16 6.89
C SER A 60 11.57 22.13 5.87
N LEU A 61 10.45 21.45 6.14
CA LEU A 61 9.82 20.54 5.19
C LEU A 61 9.09 21.35 4.10
N LYS A 62 9.52 21.18 2.84
CA LYS A 62 8.92 21.87 1.69
C LYS A 62 7.88 21.00 1.00
N ASP A 63 6.81 21.61 0.51
CA ASP A 63 5.74 20.92 -0.22
C ASP A 63 6.26 20.07 -1.38
N GLN A 64 7.25 20.56 -2.13
CA GLN A 64 7.90 19.83 -3.23
C GLN A 64 8.48 18.47 -2.79
N GLN A 65 8.99 18.37 -1.56
CA GLN A 65 9.52 17.12 -1.03
C GLN A 65 8.38 16.13 -0.76
N ILE A 66 7.25 16.62 -0.24
CA ILE A 66 6.04 15.81 -0.03
C ILE A 66 5.46 15.37 -1.37
N GLU A 67 5.37 16.27 -2.34
CA GLU A 67 4.84 16.00 -3.68
C GLU A 67 5.62 14.89 -4.38
N VAL A 68 6.95 14.90 -4.31
CA VAL A 68 7.79 13.82 -4.86
C VAL A 68 7.47 12.47 -4.22
N LEU A 69 7.16 12.45 -2.92
CA LEU A 69 6.87 11.24 -2.16
C LEU A 69 5.46 10.70 -2.40
N VAL A 70 4.51 11.56 -2.77
CA VAL A 70 3.12 11.17 -3.04
C VAL A 70 2.76 11.13 -4.52
N LYS A 71 3.67 11.52 -5.43
CA LYS A 71 3.40 11.58 -6.89
C LYS A 71 2.91 10.25 -7.46
N ASP A 72 3.41 9.15 -6.90
CA ASP A 72 3.07 7.79 -7.30
C ASP A 72 2.10 7.12 -6.32
N TYR A 73 1.73 7.81 -5.24
CA TYR A 73 0.71 7.32 -4.33
C TYR A 73 -0.65 7.35 -5.03
N ARG A 74 -1.28 6.17 -5.11
CA ARG A 74 -2.64 6.01 -5.63
C ARG A 74 -3.52 5.57 -4.48
N PRO A 75 -4.22 6.50 -3.81
CA PRO A 75 -5.11 6.12 -2.73
C PRO A 75 -6.18 5.18 -3.28
N TRP A 76 -6.51 4.17 -2.47
CA TRP A 76 -7.64 3.29 -2.72
C TRP A 76 -8.88 4.11 -3.11
N PRO A 77 -9.60 3.76 -4.19
CA PRO A 77 -10.81 4.47 -4.56
C PRO A 77 -11.81 4.44 -3.40
N THR A 78 -12.36 5.61 -3.05
CA THR A 78 -13.44 5.73 -2.07
C THR A 78 -14.64 6.40 -2.72
N LEU A 79 -15.83 6.01 -2.28
CA LEU A 79 -17.10 6.54 -2.74
C LEU A 79 -17.95 7.02 -1.58
N LYS A 80 -18.68 8.11 -1.82
CA LYS A 80 -19.66 8.70 -0.89
C LYS A 80 -21.00 8.89 -1.60
N LEU A 81 -21.47 7.86 -2.31
CA LEU A 81 -22.76 7.87 -2.98
C LEU A 81 -23.86 7.36 -2.02
N GLY A 82 -24.97 8.10 -1.97
CA GLY A 82 -26.14 7.82 -1.13
C GLY A 82 -27.22 6.98 -1.81
N GLY A 83 -28.43 6.99 -1.25
CA GLY A 83 -29.61 6.32 -1.82
C GLY A 83 -29.39 4.85 -2.20
N ASP A 84 -29.82 4.48 -3.40
CA ASP A 84 -29.69 3.14 -3.97
C ASP A 84 -28.20 2.72 -4.18
N LEU A 85 -27.27 3.67 -4.17
CA LEU A 85 -25.83 3.44 -4.37
C LEU A 85 -25.04 3.27 -3.08
N LYS A 86 -25.69 3.33 -1.90
CA LYS A 86 -25.03 3.08 -0.60
C LYS A 86 -24.28 1.73 -0.58
N LYS A 87 -24.84 0.71 -1.22
CA LYS A 87 -24.24 -0.62 -1.31
C LYS A 87 -22.95 -0.62 -2.15
N ALA A 88 -22.97 0.07 -3.29
CA ALA A 88 -21.78 0.26 -4.11
C ALA A 88 -20.68 0.98 -3.32
N SER A 89 -21.03 2.07 -2.63
CA SER A 89 -20.09 2.80 -1.76
C SER A 89 -19.48 1.92 -0.68
N ALA A 90 -20.30 1.11 0.00
CA ALA A 90 -19.83 0.19 1.04
C ALA A 90 -18.86 -0.87 0.50
N TYR A 91 -19.10 -1.40 -0.71
CA TYR A 91 -18.19 -2.37 -1.32
C TYR A 91 -16.85 -1.75 -1.72
N VAL A 92 -16.88 -0.59 -2.38
CA VAL A 92 -15.66 0.09 -2.81
C VAL A 92 -14.79 0.47 -1.61
N ASN A 93 -15.40 1.08 -0.58
CA ASN A 93 -14.69 1.51 0.63
C ASN A 93 -14.14 0.34 1.47
N ARG A 94 -14.63 -0.89 1.28
CA ARG A 94 -14.13 -2.11 1.94
C ARG A 94 -13.15 -2.92 1.09
N GLY A 95 -12.70 -2.37 -0.03
CA GLY A 95 -11.73 -3.06 -0.87
C GLY A 95 -12.31 -4.01 -1.93
N ARG A 96 -13.64 -4.07 -2.05
CA ARG A 96 -14.36 -4.98 -2.95
C ARG A 96 -14.81 -4.25 -4.22
N LEU A 97 -13.85 -3.85 -5.03
CA LEU A 97 -14.08 -3.04 -6.24
C LEU A 97 -14.93 -3.76 -7.29
N GLY A 98 -14.73 -5.07 -7.51
CA GLY A 98 -15.53 -5.85 -8.46
C GLY A 98 -17.02 -5.86 -8.11
N ASP A 99 -17.34 -6.03 -6.82
CA ASP A 99 -18.72 -5.94 -6.34
C ASP A 99 -19.26 -4.50 -6.45
N GLY A 100 -18.44 -3.50 -6.16
CA GLY A 100 -18.78 -2.08 -6.33
C GLY A 100 -19.13 -1.74 -7.78
N ILE A 101 -18.28 -2.14 -8.73
CA ILE A 101 -18.50 -2.03 -10.18
C ILE A 101 -19.82 -2.69 -10.56
N LYS A 102 -20.07 -3.91 -10.09
CA LYS A 102 -21.30 -4.64 -10.40
C LYS A 102 -22.56 -3.89 -9.95
N GLU A 103 -22.55 -3.31 -8.76
CA GLU A 103 -23.68 -2.51 -8.25
C GLU A 103 -23.84 -1.19 -9.03
N LEU A 104 -22.74 -0.50 -9.35
CA LEU A 104 -22.76 0.72 -10.18
C LEU A 104 -23.31 0.43 -11.58
N ALA A 105 -22.80 -0.61 -12.25
CA ALA A 105 -23.25 -1.02 -13.57
C ALA A 105 -24.71 -1.46 -13.58
N LYS A 106 -25.17 -2.14 -12.51
CA LYS A 106 -26.59 -2.50 -12.35
C LYS A 106 -27.47 -1.25 -12.24
N TYR A 107 -27.05 -0.26 -11.47
CA TYR A 107 -27.77 1.00 -11.33
C TYR A 107 -27.85 1.76 -12.67
N LEU A 108 -26.72 1.89 -13.37
CA LEU A 108 -26.65 2.63 -14.65
C LEU A 108 -27.51 2.02 -15.77
N LYS A 109 -27.84 0.72 -15.72
CA LYS A 109 -28.77 0.09 -16.67
C LYS A 109 -30.22 0.56 -16.53
N LYS A 110 -30.62 0.96 -15.32
CA LYS A 110 -31.97 1.45 -15.04
C LYS A 110 -31.89 2.47 -13.88
N PRO A 111 -31.41 3.69 -14.16
CA PRO A 111 -31.35 4.73 -13.16
C PRO A 111 -32.76 5.01 -12.64
N LYS A 112 -32.88 5.12 -11.31
CA LYS A 112 -34.13 5.58 -10.67
C LYS A 112 -34.05 7.05 -10.28
N ASP A 113 -32.85 7.62 -10.30
CA ASP A 113 -32.55 8.98 -9.90
C ASP A 113 -31.47 9.54 -10.83
N ASP A 114 -31.90 10.23 -11.89
CA ASP A 114 -30.99 10.73 -12.91
C ASP A 114 -29.99 11.76 -12.37
N THR A 115 -30.22 12.32 -11.17
CA THR A 115 -29.29 13.27 -10.54
C THR A 115 -28.00 12.63 -10.06
N VAL A 116 -28.01 11.33 -9.73
CA VAL A 116 -26.82 10.59 -9.28
C VAL A 116 -26.24 9.65 -10.34
N ALA A 117 -26.87 9.54 -11.52
CA ALA A 117 -26.41 8.70 -12.61
C ALA A 117 -25.04 9.15 -13.16
N ALA A 118 -24.83 10.46 -13.33
CA ALA A 118 -23.55 11.00 -13.78
C ALA A 118 -22.41 10.71 -12.77
N ASP A 119 -22.70 10.79 -11.47
CA ASP A 119 -21.73 10.50 -10.42
C ASP A 119 -21.43 8.99 -10.32
N ALA A 120 -22.43 8.14 -10.54
CA ALA A 120 -22.24 6.70 -10.65
C ALA A 120 -21.35 6.31 -11.85
N GLU A 121 -21.53 6.97 -13.00
CA GLU A 121 -20.70 6.74 -14.18
C GLU A 121 -19.25 7.20 -13.97
N LYS A 122 -19.05 8.38 -13.38
CA LYS A 122 -17.72 8.87 -12.97
C LYS A 122 -17.05 7.91 -11.99
N ALA A 123 -17.80 7.42 -11.00
CA ALA A 123 -17.31 6.44 -10.04
C ALA A 123 -16.86 5.14 -10.71
N LEU A 124 -17.68 4.61 -11.63
CA LEU A 124 -17.36 3.40 -12.39
C LEU A 124 -16.05 3.58 -13.17
N LYS A 125 -15.96 4.63 -14.00
CA LYS A 125 -14.77 4.95 -14.79
C LYS A 125 -13.52 5.11 -13.93
N ARG A 126 -13.63 5.77 -12.77
CA ARG A 126 -12.51 5.95 -11.84
C ARG A 126 -12.00 4.62 -11.27
N ILE A 127 -12.89 3.71 -10.91
CA ILE A 127 -12.51 2.41 -10.36
C ILE A 127 -11.87 1.53 -11.44
N GLU A 128 -12.43 1.54 -12.64
CA GLU A 128 -11.86 0.82 -13.79
C GLU A 128 -10.48 1.36 -14.18
N ALA A 129 -10.32 2.69 -14.25
CA ALA A 129 -9.03 3.32 -14.50
C ALA A 129 -8.01 2.96 -13.42
N PHE A 130 -8.40 2.96 -12.14
CA PHE A 130 -7.53 2.53 -11.05
C PHE A 130 -7.04 1.09 -11.24
N GLY A 131 -7.93 0.15 -11.57
CA GLY A 131 -7.51 -1.24 -11.79
C GLY A 131 -6.70 -1.43 -13.08
N ALA A 132 -6.99 -0.69 -14.15
CA ALA A 132 -6.22 -0.72 -15.39
C ALA A 132 -4.80 -0.19 -15.20
N THR A 133 -4.63 0.91 -14.47
CA THR A 133 -3.31 1.44 -14.11
C THR A 133 -2.51 0.45 -13.26
N ASN A 134 -3.12 -0.11 -12.21
CA ASN A 134 -2.45 -1.13 -11.38
C ASN A 134 -2.04 -2.36 -12.20
N LEU A 135 -2.85 -2.77 -13.18
CA LEU A 135 -2.51 -3.89 -14.07
C LEU A 135 -1.30 -3.55 -14.94
N ALA A 136 -1.28 -2.36 -15.54
CA ALA A 136 -0.16 -1.90 -16.36
C ALA A 136 1.14 -1.76 -15.55
N GLU A 137 1.05 -1.24 -14.33
CA GLU A 137 2.20 -1.12 -13.41
C GLU A 137 2.72 -2.49 -12.98
N ALA A 138 1.82 -3.46 -12.72
CA ALA A 138 2.22 -4.83 -12.41
C ALA A 138 3.01 -5.47 -13.58
N GLU A 139 2.58 -5.27 -14.82
CA GLU A 139 3.32 -5.74 -16.01
C GLU A 139 4.67 -5.01 -16.18
N ALA A 140 4.72 -3.71 -15.90
CA ALA A 140 5.96 -2.95 -15.93
C ALA A 140 6.96 -3.44 -14.86
N ALA A 141 6.48 -3.80 -13.67
CA ALA A 141 7.29 -4.37 -12.60
C ALA A 141 7.93 -5.71 -13.01
N ILE A 142 7.20 -6.57 -13.73
CA ILE A 142 7.77 -7.80 -14.31
C ILE A 142 8.96 -7.47 -15.24
N THR A 143 8.80 -6.47 -16.10
CA THR A 143 9.86 -6.07 -17.06
C THR A 143 11.11 -5.57 -16.33
N LYS A 144 10.93 -4.83 -15.24
CA LYS A 144 12.02 -4.38 -14.36
C LYS A 144 12.65 -5.51 -13.55
N GLY A 145 11.92 -6.60 -13.34
CA GLY A 145 12.32 -7.71 -12.48
C GLY A 145 11.92 -7.53 -11.02
N ASP A 146 11.03 -6.57 -10.74
CA ASP A 146 10.42 -6.33 -9.43
C ASP A 146 9.24 -7.31 -9.22
N PHE A 147 9.56 -8.60 -9.15
CA PHE A 147 8.55 -9.65 -9.07
C PHE A 147 7.73 -9.58 -7.78
N ASP A 148 8.30 -9.08 -6.68
CA ASP A 148 7.57 -8.83 -5.43
C ASP A 148 6.47 -7.79 -5.59
N GLU A 149 6.76 -6.68 -6.29
CA GLU A 149 5.78 -5.63 -6.57
C GLU A 149 4.70 -6.15 -7.53
N ALA A 150 5.11 -6.83 -8.61
CA ALA A 150 4.19 -7.37 -9.61
C ALA A 150 3.21 -8.39 -9.00
N ILE A 151 3.70 -9.37 -8.24
CA ILE A 151 2.85 -10.41 -7.63
C ILE A 151 1.91 -9.81 -6.60
N THR A 152 2.39 -8.84 -5.82
CA THR A 152 1.55 -8.12 -4.85
C THR A 152 0.41 -7.41 -5.56
N ALA A 153 0.71 -6.67 -6.64
CA ALA A 153 -0.27 -5.96 -7.43
C ALA A 153 -1.28 -6.92 -8.11
N PHE A 154 -0.83 -8.00 -8.75
CA PHE A 154 -1.74 -8.98 -9.36
C PHE A 154 -2.64 -9.68 -8.33
N LYS A 155 -2.12 -10.00 -7.13
CA LYS A 155 -2.92 -10.59 -6.04
C LYS A 155 -3.96 -9.59 -5.50
N VAL A 156 -3.62 -8.30 -5.46
CA VAL A 156 -4.59 -7.25 -5.11
C VAL A 156 -5.67 -7.15 -6.19
N LEU A 157 -5.31 -7.12 -7.47
CA LEU A 157 -6.25 -7.11 -8.58
C LEU A 157 -7.21 -8.30 -8.53
N GLU A 158 -6.68 -9.53 -8.42
CA GLU A 158 -7.50 -10.76 -8.33
C GLU A 158 -8.53 -10.68 -7.19
N LYS A 159 -8.11 -10.23 -6.01
CA LYS A 159 -8.97 -10.20 -4.83
C LYS A 159 -9.98 -9.07 -4.89
N SER A 160 -9.54 -7.87 -5.24
CA SER A 160 -10.36 -6.67 -5.15
C SER A 160 -11.29 -6.50 -6.35
N PHE A 161 -10.91 -6.99 -7.53
CA PHE A 161 -11.73 -6.99 -8.74
C PHE A 161 -12.35 -8.37 -9.03
N LYS A 162 -12.57 -9.19 -7.99
CA LYS A 162 -13.20 -10.51 -8.15
C LYS A 162 -14.53 -10.40 -8.91
N GLY A 163 -14.69 -11.21 -9.95
CA GLY A 163 -15.89 -11.21 -10.81
C GLY A 163 -15.94 -10.06 -11.83
N HIS A 164 -14.82 -9.36 -12.02
CA HIS A 164 -14.62 -8.36 -13.06
C HIS A 164 -13.37 -8.71 -13.90
N ASP A 165 -13.35 -8.30 -15.17
CA ASP A 165 -12.29 -8.63 -16.13
C ASP A 165 -10.88 -8.28 -15.61
N LEU A 166 -10.73 -7.16 -14.90
CA LEU A 166 -9.44 -6.76 -14.29
C LEU A 166 -8.93 -7.77 -13.24
N GLY A 167 -9.83 -8.36 -12.46
CA GLY A 167 -9.45 -9.40 -11.49
C GLY A 167 -9.10 -10.71 -12.17
N ASP A 168 -9.85 -11.06 -13.23
CA ASP A 168 -9.59 -12.25 -14.03
C ASP A 168 -8.26 -12.15 -14.79
N LYS A 169 -7.93 -10.97 -15.33
CA LYS A 169 -6.62 -10.67 -15.94
C LYS A 169 -5.47 -10.83 -14.94
N GLY A 170 -5.59 -10.25 -13.74
CA GLY A 170 -4.57 -10.42 -12.69
C GLY A 170 -4.34 -11.88 -12.32
N LYS A 171 -5.43 -12.65 -12.16
CA LYS A 171 -5.38 -14.09 -11.89
C LYS A 171 -4.75 -14.89 -13.04
N ALA A 172 -5.16 -14.60 -14.28
CA ALA A 172 -4.63 -15.25 -15.46
C ALA A 172 -3.14 -15.01 -15.60
N ARG A 173 -2.69 -13.78 -15.33
CA ARG A 173 -1.28 -13.42 -15.40
C ARG A 173 -0.42 -14.12 -14.36
N LEU A 174 -0.87 -14.20 -13.10
CA LEU A 174 -0.19 -15.00 -12.07
C LEU A 174 -0.01 -16.47 -12.50
N LYS A 175 -1.05 -17.05 -13.10
CA LYS A 175 -0.99 -18.43 -13.63
C LYS A 175 0.00 -18.55 -14.79
N GLU A 176 0.03 -17.57 -15.68
CA GLU A 176 0.92 -17.55 -16.83
C GLU A 176 2.40 -17.44 -16.42
N LEU A 177 2.73 -16.50 -15.53
CA LEU A 177 4.08 -16.32 -15.02
C LEU A 177 4.60 -17.58 -14.32
N GLY A 178 3.71 -18.37 -13.71
CA GLY A 178 4.04 -19.66 -13.10
C GLY A 178 4.33 -20.81 -14.07
N LYS A 179 4.14 -20.62 -15.39
CA LYS A 179 4.42 -21.65 -16.42
C LYS A 179 5.89 -21.66 -16.85
N ASP A 180 6.53 -20.49 -16.92
CA ASP A 180 7.95 -20.39 -17.26
C ASP A 180 8.81 -20.79 -16.05
N LYS A 181 9.80 -21.66 -16.27
CA LYS A 181 10.60 -22.23 -15.18
C LYS A 181 11.43 -21.17 -14.48
N THR A 182 11.99 -20.21 -15.21
CA THR A 182 12.83 -19.14 -14.67
C THR A 182 11.99 -18.15 -13.87
N THR A 183 10.90 -17.68 -14.47
CA THR A 183 9.94 -16.77 -13.85
C THR A 183 9.28 -17.40 -12.62
N LYS A 184 9.01 -18.71 -12.63
CA LYS A 184 8.52 -19.44 -11.46
C LYS A 184 9.51 -19.41 -10.28
N LEU A 185 10.82 -19.43 -10.55
CA LEU A 185 11.84 -19.29 -9.50
C LEU A 185 11.87 -17.87 -8.94
N GLU A 186 11.77 -16.86 -9.81
CA GLU A 186 11.64 -15.46 -9.42
C GLU A 186 10.41 -15.23 -8.54
N ILE A 187 9.25 -15.77 -8.95
CA ILE A 187 8.01 -15.71 -8.16
C ILE A 187 8.20 -16.35 -6.79
N ALA A 188 8.76 -17.56 -6.74
CA ALA A 188 8.97 -18.25 -5.47
C ALA A 188 9.90 -17.46 -4.53
N ALA A 189 10.97 -16.87 -5.08
CA ALA A 189 11.86 -16.00 -4.32
C ALA A 189 11.14 -14.71 -3.87
N ALA A 190 10.33 -14.09 -4.74
CA ALA A 190 9.55 -12.91 -4.42
C ALA A 190 8.54 -13.15 -3.30
N GLU A 191 7.83 -14.29 -3.27
CA GLU A 191 6.91 -14.61 -2.17
C GLU A 191 7.62 -14.74 -0.83
N ILE A 192 8.82 -15.33 -0.82
CA ILE A 192 9.66 -15.41 0.39
C ILE A 192 10.13 -14.01 0.78
N TYR A 193 10.54 -13.18 -0.18
CA TYR A 193 10.99 -11.81 0.06
C TYR A 193 9.87 -10.94 0.65
N ILE A 194 8.65 -11.02 0.11
CA ILE A 194 7.47 -10.31 0.65
C ILE A 194 7.24 -10.67 2.12
N MET A 195 7.38 -11.95 2.47
CA MET A 195 7.27 -12.37 3.87
C MET A 195 8.40 -11.83 4.74
N ALA A 196 9.64 -11.82 4.24
CA ALA A 196 10.75 -11.20 4.94
C ALA A 196 10.52 -9.70 5.19
N GLN A 197 10.08 -8.97 4.15
CA GLN A 197 9.79 -7.54 4.23
C GLN A 197 8.75 -7.26 5.32
N LYS A 198 7.66 -8.03 5.39
CA LYS A 198 6.66 -7.87 6.46
C LYS A 198 7.23 -7.97 7.87
N TYR A 199 8.18 -8.87 8.10
CA TYR A 199 8.85 -8.98 9.40
C TYR A 199 9.82 -7.83 9.62
N ALA A 200 10.56 -7.43 8.58
CA ALA A 200 11.48 -6.29 8.65
C ALA A 200 10.73 -4.98 8.98
N ASP A 201 9.56 -4.76 8.37
CA ASP A 201 8.73 -3.56 8.55
C ASP A 201 8.21 -3.41 9.99
N ILE A 202 8.03 -4.52 10.70
CA ILE A 202 7.60 -4.52 12.12
C ILE A 202 8.77 -4.66 13.10
N GLY A 203 10.01 -4.55 12.62
CA GLY A 203 11.22 -4.65 13.47
C GLY A 203 11.61 -6.07 13.88
N GLU A 204 10.94 -7.09 13.37
CA GLU A 204 11.23 -8.51 13.64
C GLU A 204 12.40 -9.02 12.79
N ASN A 205 13.56 -8.35 12.90
CA ASN A 205 14.73 -8.53 12.04
C ASN A 205 15.24 -9.97 12.03
N ARG A 206 15.18 -10.68 13.17
CA ARG A 206 15.57 -12.10 13.26
C ARG A 206 14.69 -12.99 12.39
N HIS A 207 13.38 -12.74 12.37
CA HIS A 207 12.43 -13.46 11.54
C HIS A 207 12.62 -13.10 10.06
N ALA A 208 12.81 -11.81 9.74
CA ALA A 208 13.11 -11.34 8.39
C ALA A 208 14.35 -12.04 7.83
N MET A 209 15.47 -12.04 8.57
CA MET A 209 16.70 -12.75 8.19
C MET A 209 16.49 -14.25 7.95
N ALA A 210 15.65 -14.91 8.76
CA ALA A 210 15.37 -16.34 8.59
C ALA A 210 14.67 -16.63 7.25
N TYR A 211 13.77 -15.76 6.81
CA TYR A 211 13.17 -15.85 5.47
C TYR A 211 14.18 -15.52 4.37
N LEU A 212 14.96 -14.45 4.52
CA LEU A 212 15.93 -14.03 3.50
C LEU A 212 16.99 -15.10 3.23
N LYS A 213 17.46 -15.83 4.26
CA LYS A 213 18.38 -16.96 4.09
C LYS A 213 17.84 -18.06 3.17
N LYS A 214 16.52 -18.22 3.07
CA LYS A 214 15.89 -19.20 2.14
C LYS A 214 16.05 -18.79 0.67
N ILE A 215 16.42 -17.54 0.41
CA ILE A 215 16.75 -17.02 -0.92
C ILE A 215 18.28 -16.93 -1.06
N THR A 216 18.93 -16.20 -0.14
CA THR A 216 20.34 -15.78 -0.27
C THR A 216 21.34 -16.93 -0.14
N ARG A 217 21.01 -18.00 0.60
CA ARG A 217 21.90 -19.14 0.83
C ARG A 217 21.55 -20.39 0.01
N VAL A 218 20.48 -20.34 -0.78
CA VAL A 218 19.98 -21.52 -1.51
C VAL A 218 20.38 -21.41 -2.98
N LYS A 219 21.22 -22.35 -3.44
CA LYS A 219 21.75 -22.36 -4.82
C LYS A 219 20.67 -22.30 -5.91
N LYS A 220 19.48 -22.82 -5.64
CA LYS A 220 18.32 -22.77 -6.55
C LYS A 220 17.94 -21.34 -6.97
N TYR A 221 18.23 -20.34 -6.14
CA TYR A 221 17.91 -18.93 -6.42
C TYR A 221 19.16 -18.12 -6.79
N ALA A 222 20.30 -18.76 -7.08
CA ALA A 222 21.56 -18.06 -7.34
C ALA A 222 21.45 -17.02 -8.47
N ASP A 223 20.70 -17.36 -9.52
CA ASP A 223 20.57 -16.56 -10.73
C ASP A 223 19.31 -15.68 -10.75
N THR A 224 18.55 -15.60 -9.65
CA THR A 224 17.32 -14.79 -9.60
C THR A 224 17.62 -13.34 -9.27
N LYS A 225 16.91 -12.41 -9.92
CA LYS A 225 16.94 -10.98 -9.59
C LYS A 225 16.50 -10.75 -8.15
N MET A 226 15.51 -11.52 -7.68
CA MET A 226 15.05 -11.46 -6.30
C MET A 226 16.14 -11.80 -5.27
N LYS A 227 17.15 -12.61 -5.62
CA LYS A 227 18.27 -12.87 -4.69
C LYS A 227 19.06 -11.60 -4.43
N ALA A 228 19.40 -10.81 -5.46
CA ALA A 228 20.13 -9.56 -5.27
C ALA A 228 19.35 -8.57 -4.39
N LYS A 229 18.03 -8.49 -4.56
CA LYS A 229 17.16 -7.68 -3.70
C LYS A 229 17.12 -8.22 -2.26
N ALA A 230 17.08 -9.54 -2.10
CA ALA A 230 17.11 -10.20 -0.79
C ALA A 230 18.45 -10.03 -0.05
N ASP A 231 19.59 -10.08 -0.75
CA ASP A 231 20.91 -9.85 -0.17
C ASP A 231 20.99 -8.43 0.42
N LYS A 232 20.53 -7.41 -0.31
CA LYS A 232 20.47 -6.01 0.17
C LYS A 232 19.62 -5.87 1.43
N LEU A 233 18.41 -6.43 1.43
CA LEU A 233 17.56 -6.37 2.62
C LEU A 233 18.19 -7.15 3.78
N TYR A 234 18.88 -8.26 3.52
CA TYR A 234 19.55 -9.05 4.56
C TYR A 234 20.66 -8.26 5.23
N GLU A 235 21.50 -7.58 4.46
CA GLU A 235 22.55 -6.71 4.98
C GLU A 235 21.96 -5.61 5.87
N ASP A 236 20.96 -4.89 5.36
CA ASP A 236 20.25 -3.83 6.09
C ASP A 236 19.69 -4.33 7.43
N VAL A 237 18.81 -5.34 7.43
CA VAL A 237 18.19 -5.83 8.68
C VAL A 237 19.18 -6.53 9.62
N SER A 238 20.35 -6.97 9.15
CA SER A 238 21.38 -7.56 10.00
C SER A 238 22.17 -6.53 10.81
N THR A 239 22.12 -5.27 10.38
CA THR A 239 22.83 -4.14 11.03
C THR A 239 21.91 -3.26 11.85
N ARG A 240 20.59 -3.44 11.72
CA ARG A 240 19.59 -2.75 12.54
C ARG A 240 19.61 -3.32 13.98
N PRO A 241 19.65 -2.45 15.00
CA PRO A 241 19.65 -2.84 16.41
C PRO A 241 18.38 -3.59 16.83
#